data_AF-A0A4Q6J753-F1
#
_entry.id   AF-A0A4Q6J753-F1
#
_cell.length_a   1.000
_cell.length_b   1.000
_cell.length_c   1.000
_cell.angle_alpha   90.00
_cell.angle_beta   90.00
_cell.angle_gamma   90.00
#
_symmetry.space_group_name_H-M   'P 1'
#
loop_
_entity.id
_entity.type
_entity.pdbx_description
1 polymer ?
#
loop_
_entity_poly.entity_id
_entity_poly.type
_entity_poly.pdbx_seq_one_letter_code
_entity_poly.pdbx_strand_id
1 'polypeptide(L)'
;MQLKTLKSLEDFEQLTNGQVIFVSDGENEPPKHHTRKHKSWSFRNYQGFVHRFGFSAGRYEIVIGTSRSSVMVNAYGIDQFTFQVEA
;
A
#
# COMPACT_ATOMS: atom_id res chain seq x y z
N MET A 1 4.01 7.88 -17.03
CA MET A 1 4.27 7.32 -15.68
C MET A 1 4.28 5.81 -15.78
N GLN A 2 5.33 5.17 -15.29
CA GLN A 2 5.44 3.71 -15.29
C GLN A 2 5.21 3.22 -13.87
N LEU A 3 4.16 2.42 -13.67
CA LEU A 3 3.82 1.89 -12.35
C LEU A 3 4.72 0.68 -12.05
N LYS A 4 5.46 0.72 -10.94
CA LYS A 4 6.28 -0.41 -10.46
C LYS A 4 5.57 -1.09 -9.29
N THR A 5 5.36 -2.41 -9.39
CA THR A 5 4.90 -3.24 -8.27
C THR A 5 6.08 -3.65 -7.39
N LEU A 6 6.00 -3.38 -6.08
CA LEU A 6 7.02 -3.81 -5.12
C LEU A 6 6.79 -5.28 -4.73
N LYS A 7 7.80 -6.14 -4.91
CA LYS A 7 7.72 -7.59 -4.64
C LYS A 7 8.90 -8.16 -3.85
N SER A 8 9.92 -7.35 -3.57
CA SER A 8 11.07 -7.76 -2.76
C SER A 8 11.36 -6.73 -1.67
N LEU A 9 12.13 -7.12 -0.65
CA LEU A 9 12.59 -6.17 0.37
C LEU A 9 13.37 -5.00 -0.24
N GLU A 10 14.19 -5.25 -1.25
CA GLU A 10 14.96 -4.24 -1.98
C GLU A 10 14.04 -3.22 -2.68
N ASP A 11 12.87 -3.65 -3.15
CA ASP A 11 11.87 -2.75 -3.71
C ASP A 11 11.28 -1.83 -2.63
N PHE A 12 11.06 -2.34 -1.42
CA PHE A 12 10.54 -1.57 -0.30
C PHE A 12 11.56 -0.57 0.26
N GLU A 13 12.85 -0.93 0.27
CA GLU A 13 13.93 -0.05 0.72
C GLU A 13 14.15 1.16 -0.21
N GLN A 14 13.63 1.11 -1.44
CA GLN A 14 13.61 2.25 -2.37
C GLN A 14 12.52 3.27 -2.06
N LEU A 15 11.61 3.00 -1.11
CA LEU A 15 10.54 3.91 -0.77
C LEU A 15 11.08 5.15 -0.05
N THR A 16 10.63 6.32 -0.52
CA THR A 16 10.98 7.61 0.07
C THR A 16 9.81 8.22 0.83
N ASN A 17 10.10 8.96 1.90
CA ASN A 17 9.05 9.66 2.63
C ASN A 17 8.39 10.72 1.73
N GLY A 18 7.07 10.80 1.76
CA GLY A 18 6.25 11.64 0.88
C GLY A 18 5.92 11.02 -0.47
N GLN A 19 6.49 9.85 -0.80
CA GLN A 19 6.23 9.19 -2.08
C GLN A 19 4.80 8.68 -2.16
N VAL A 20 4.15 8.98 -3.28
CA VAL A 20 2.78 8.53 -3.55
C VAL A 20 2.80 7.07 -3.98
N ILE A 21 1.98 6.27 -3.31
CA ILE A 21 1.83 4.84 -3.55
C ILE A 21 0.35 4.46 -3.58
N PHE A 22 0.03 3.46 -4.39
CA PHE A 22 -1.26 2.79 -4.36
C PHE A 22 -1.13 1.45 -3.66
N VAL A 23 -1.89 1.24 -2.59
CA VAL A 23 -1.98 -0.02 -1.86
C VAL A 23 -3.07 -0.87 -2.48
N SER A 24 -2.79 -2.15 -2.71
CA SER A 24 -3.76 -3.13 -3.20
C SER A 24 -3.53 -4.50 -2.56
N ASP A 25 -4.61 -5.24 -2.32
CA ASP A 25 -4.60 -6.65 -1.94
C ASP A 25 -4.63 -7.60 -3.16
N GLY A 26 -4.47 -7.07 -4.38
CA GLY A 26 -4.52 -7.82 -5.64
C GLY A 26 -5.91 -7.84 -6.31
N GLU A 27 -6.95 -7.31 -5.66
CA GLU A 27 -8.26 -7.12 -6.30
C GLU A 27 -8.24 -5.87 -7.21
N ASN A 28 -7.92 -6.05 -8.50
CA ASN A 28 -7.74 -4.95 -9.46
C ASN A 28 -9.02 -4.11 -9.73
N GLU A 29 -10.21 -4.67 -9.50
CA GLU A 29 -11.48 -4.00 -9.80
C GLU A 29 -12.41 -4.01 -8.58
N PRO A 30 -13.13 -2.91 -8.32
CA PRO A 30 -14.16 -2.90 -7.31
C PRO A 30 -15.27 -3.89 -7.68
N PRO A 31 -15.97 -4.49 -6.69
CA PRO A 31 -17.08 -5.40 -6.95
C PRO A 31 -18.12 -4.75 -7.88
N LYS A 32 -18.62 -5.40 -8.92
CA LYS A 32 -19.52 -4.76 -9.92
C LYS A 32 -20.77 -4.07 -9.36
N HIS A 33 -21.24 -4.49 -8.18
CA HIS A 33 -22.41 -3.91 -7.53
C HIS A 33 -22.00 -3.13 -6.27
N HIS A 34 -22.52 -1.90 -6.15
CA HIS A 34 -22.40 -1.05 -4.97
C HIS A 34 -23.05 -1.74 -3.76
N THR A 35 -22.23 -2.49 -3.02
CA THR A 35 -22.61 -3.32 -1.88
C THR A 35 -21.69 -2.99 -0.71
N ARG A 36 -21.95 -3.55 0.47
CA ARG A 36 -21.03 -3.43 1.62
C ARG A 36 -19.59 -3.87 1.29
N LYS A 37 -19.43 -4.75 0.29
CA LYS A 37 -18.12 -5.21 -0.22
C LYS A 37 -17.31 -4.10 -0.91
N HIS A 38 -17.96 -3.10 -1.51
CA HIS A 38 -17.27 -1.95 -2.11
C HIS A 38 -16.50 -1.14 -1.06
N LYS A 39 -17.12 -0.91 0.10
CA LYS A 39 -16.47 -0.20 1.21
C LYS A 39 -15.25 -0.98 1.70
N SER A 40 -15.39 -2.29 1.89
CA SER A 40 -14.26 -3.17 2.23
C SER A 40 -13.16 -3.14 1.17
N TRP A 41 -13.51 -3.18 -0.13
CA TRP A 41 -12.55 -3.09 -1.23
C TRP A 41 -11.77 -1.77 -1.20
N SER A 42 -12.45 -0.64 -1.03
CA SER A 42 -11.79 0.69 -0.97
C SER A 42 -10.87 0.87 0.23
N PHE A 43 -11.06 0.10 1.32
CA PHE A 43 -10.12 0.10 2.44
C PHE A 43 -8.86 -0.73 2.18
N ARG A 44 -8.90 -1.63 1.19
CA ARG A 44 -7.78 -2.48 0.78
C ARG A 44 -7.10 -1.97 -0.49
N ASN A 45 -7.78 -1.11 -1.25
CA ASN A 45 -7.35 -0.55 -2.52
C ASN A 45 -7.46 0.98 -2.49
N TYR A 46 -6.37 1.65 -2.13
CA TYR A 46 -6.35 3.11 -1.92
C TYR A 46 -4.99 3.74 -2.23
N GLN A 47 -5.01 5.01 -2.60
CA GLN A 47 -3.82 5.82 -2.78
C GLN A 47 -3.47 6.55 -1.48
N GLY A 48 -2.18 6.59 -1.17
CA GLY A 48 -1.64 7.32 -0.03
C GLY A 48 -0.21 7.75 -0.29
N PHE A 49 0.41 8.36 0.73
CA PHE A 49 1.82 8.71 0.70
C PHE A 49 2.57 7.95 1.80
N VAL A 50 3.79 7.53 1.51
CA VAL A 50 4.68 6.93 2.52
C VAL A 50 4.98 8.00 3.58
N HIS A 51 4.58 7.77 4.82
CA HIS A 51 4.87 8.65 5.95
C HIS A 51 6.09 8.18 6.75
N ARG A 52 6.22 6.87 6.91
CA ARG A 52 7.41 6.23 7.51
C ARG A 52 7.56 4.83 6.92
N PHE A 53 8.78 4.47 6.59
CA PHE A 53 9.19 3.10 6.27
C PHE A 53 10.30 2.69 7.25
N GLY A 54 10.24 1.47 7.78
CA GLY A 54 11.31 0.98 8.66
C GLY A 54 11.15 -0.47 9.06
N PHE A 55 12.23 -1.01 9.62
CA PHE A 55 12.24 -2.34 10.22
C PHE A 55 12.08 -2.21 11.74
N SER A 56 11.04 -2.82 12.30
CA SER A 56 10.72 -2.78 13.72
C SER A 56 10.29 -4.16 14.20
N ALA A 57 10.78 -4.59 15.36
CA ALA A 57 10.40 -5.86 15.98
C ALA A 57 10.46 -7.10 15.05
N GLY A 58 11.43 -7.14 14.13
CA GLY A 58 11.60 -8.26 13.19
C GLY A 58 10.72 -8.19 11.94
N ARG A 59 10.05 -7.06 11.68
CA ARG A 59 9.05 -6.88 10.62
C ARG A 59 9.27 -5.56 9.89
N TYR A 60 8.98 -5.52 8.59
CA TYR A 60 8.92 -4.27 7.84
C TYR A 60 7.54 -3.62 8.04
N GLU A 61 7.56 -2.36 8.45
CA GLU A 61 6.37 -1.56 8.72
C GLU A 61 6.36 -0.33 7.81
N ILE A 62 5.21 -0.10 7.17
CA ILE A 62 4.98 1.09 6.35
C ILE A 62 3.80 1.85 6.97
N VAL A 63 4.03 3.10 7.34
CA VAL A 63 2.95 4.02 7.71
C VAL A 63 2.57 4.78 6.47
N ILE A 64 1.31 4.67 6.07
CA ILE A 64 0.76 5.31 4.88
C ILE A 64 -0.17 6.40 5.34
N GLY A 65 0.20 7.64 5.01
CA GLY A 65 -0.65 8.80 5.21
C GLY A 65 -1.67 8.93 4.10
N THR A 66 -2.88 9.33 4.48
CA THR A 66 -3.90 9.88 3.60
C THR A 66 -4.19 11.31 4.06
N SER A 67 -5.00 12.07 3.32
CA SER A 67 -5.35 13.45 3.66
C SER A 67 -6.06 13.61 5.02
N ARG A 68 -6.51 12.53 5.67
CA ARG A 68 -7.28 12.56 6.92
C ARG A 68 -6.85 11.55 8.00
N SER A 69 -6.00 10.59 7.68
CA SER A 69 -5.59 9.52 8.61
C SER A 69 -4.29 8.86 8.17
N SER A 70 -3.59 8.21 9.10
CA SER A 70 -2.46 7.33 8.81
C SER A 70 -2.83 5.88 9.12
N VAL A 71 -2.51 4.96 8.21
CA VAL A 71 -2.69 3.52 8.40
C VAL A 71 -1.31 2.86 8.47
N MET A 72 -1.06 2.09 9.52
CA MET A 72 0.12 1.23 9.59
C MET A 72 -0.19 -0.06 8.84
N VAL A 73 0.59 -0.32 7.79
CA VAL A 73 0.54 -1.56 7.00
C VAL A 73 1.72 -2.42 7.42
N ASN A 74 1.41 -3.62 7.90
CA ASN A 74 2.41 -4.63 8.19
C ASN A 74 2.67 -5.42 6.91
N ALA A 75 3.89 -5.34 6.38
CA ALA A 75 4.27 -6.03 5.15
C ALA A 75 4.60 -7.52 5.43
N TYR A 76 3.67 -8.22 6.09
CA TYR A 76 3.84 -9.62 6.46
C TYR A 76 3.61 -10.55 5.28
N GLY A 77 4.70 -11.09 4.74
CA GLY A 77 4.64 -11.83 3.49
C GLY A 77 4.39 -10.84 2.36
N ILE A 78 5.43 -10.63 1.56
CA ILE A 78 5.46 -9.64 0.48
C ILE A 78 4.30 -9.82 -0.53
N ASP A 79 3.68 -11.00 -0.54
CA ASP A 79 2.58 -11.37 -1.41
C ASP A 79 1.20 -10.78 -1.04
N GLN A 80 1.02 -10.24 0.18
CA GLN A 80 -0.32 -9.78 0.62
C GLN A 80 -0.65 -8.35 0.21
N PHE A 81 0.36 -7.53 -0.11
CA PHE A 81 0.16 -6.12 -0.45
C PHE A 81 1.00 -5.72 -1.66
N THR A 82 0.33 -5.43 -2.76
CA THR A 82 0.93 -4.85 -3.95
C THR A 82 0.91 -3.33 -3.82
N PHE A 83 2.08 -2.72 -3.93
CA PHE A 83 2.22 -1.27 -3.98
C PHE A 83 2.57 -0.84 -5.40
N GLN A 84 1.88 0.16 -5.94
CA GLN A 84 2.28 0.80 -7.18
C GLN A 84 2.82 2.20 -6.89
N VAL A 85 4.02 2.48 -7.37
CA VAL A 85 4.70 3.75 -7.18
C VAL A 85 4.44 4.68 -8.37
N GLU A 86 4.10 5.95 -8.12
CA GLU A 86 4.13 7.01 -9.12
C GLU A 86 5.56 7.53 -9.31
N ALA A 87 6.03 7.59 -10.56
CA ALA A 87 7.36 8.06 -10.95
C ALA A 87 7.45 9.59 -11.03
#